data_AF-A0A952CIL7-F1
#
_entry.id   AF-A0A952CIL7-F1
#
_cell.length_a   1.000
_cell.length_b   1.000
_cell.length_c   1.000
_cell.angle_alpha   90.00
_cell.angle_beta   90.00
_cell.angle_gamma   90.00
#
_symmetry.space_group_name_H-M   'P 1'
#
loop_
_entity.id
_entity.type
_entity.pdbx_description
1 polymer ?
#
loop_
_entity_poly.entity_id
_entity_poly.type
_entity_poly.pdbx_seq_one_letter_code
_entity_poly.pdbx_strand_id
1 'polypeptide(L)'
;MAGTLNKVKSGDPLVIPAATFNTFIDAARDFQQRQRATSREAQREFRQTGIVLVRNESGADRARFDVLGIAGPIIKPVDNAGEFTNRFSLRGALPSVTHAGRFAVLLEPAKDQAIVRAVVDGVTVVRVRMNDEAHGSADIEIGQAGQLTSGDAGAARLLWVEPVEDRQDPEIAWTVARVGGGGGGSVSASFAMITSKAGSLPPYRYAAVDTTMDENGAWTQVGGGGTYNNVFNLEEQGAGGQWVNPLLVGDVVIIFPAPGGADAFVCTRSHYRGTY
;
A
#
# COMPACT_ATOMS: atom_id res chain seq x y z
N MET A 1 48.67 2.32 45.12
CA MET A 1 47.55 3.27 45.29
C MET A 1 46.25 2.50 45.51
N ALA A 2 46.13 1.77 46.63
CA ALA A 2 44.94 0.98 46.97
C ALA A 2 44.57 1.32 48.42
N GLY A 3 43.63 2.26 48.60
CA GLY A 3 43.24 2.67 49.96
C GLY A 3 42.29 3.87 50.09
N THR A 4 41.58 4.28 49.04
CA THR A 4 40.75 5.51 49.05
C THR A 4 39.24 5.29 49.15
N LEU A 5 38.76 4.03 49.23
CA LEU A 5 37.34 3.71 49.30
C LEU A 5 37.05 2.67 50.41
N ASN A 6 37.23 3.06 51.67
CA ASN A 6 36.85 2.22 52.81
C ASN A 6 35.40 2.52 53.24
N LYS A 7 34.57 1.48 53.36
CA LYS A 7 33.20 1.61 53.87
C LYS A 7 33.24 1.82 55.38
N VAL A 8 32.79 2.99 55.83
CA VAL A 8 32.69 3.35 57.24
C VAL A 8 31.46 2.65 57.86
N LYS A 9 31.60 2.08 59.06
CA LYS A 9 30.51 1.40 59.75
C LYS A 9 29.71 2.40 60.60
N SER A 10 28.45 2.06 60.88
CA SER A 10 27.60 2.92 61.71
C SER A 10 28.19 3.05 63.11
N GLY A 11 28.45 4.29 63.55
CA GLY A 11 29.07 4.62 64.84
C GLY A 11 30.53 5.08 64.77
N ASP A 12 31.23 4.91 63.64
CA ASP A 12 32.61 5.41 63.48
C ASP A 12 32.65 6.92 63.20
N PRO A 13 33.65 7.66 63.71
CA PRO A 13 33.84 9.07 63.38
C PRO A 13 34.18 9.23 61.90
N LEU A 14 33.31 9.93 61.17
CA LEU A 14 33.41 10.10 59.73
C LEU A 14 34.41 11.23 59.39
N VAL A 15 35.65 10.88 59.10
CA VAL A 15 36.66 11.79 58.53
C VAL A 15 36.87 11.42 57.06
N ILE A 16 36.32 12.23 56.15
CA ILE A 16 36.40 11.96 54.70
C ILE A 16 37.59 12.71 54.10
N PRO A 17 38.62 12.00 53.59
CA PRO A 17 39.70 12.64 52.86
C PRO A 17 39.19 13.29 51.56
N ALA A 18 39.74 14.44 51.18
CA ALA A 18 39.32 15.18 49.98
C ALA A 18 39.40 14.33 48.70
N ALA A 19 40.36 13.41 48.60
CA ALA A 19 40.47 12.48 47.48
C ALA A 19 39.23 11.57 47.36
N THR A 20 38.74 11.05 48.48
CA THR A 20 37.54 10.19 48.54
C THR A 20 36.27 10.99 48.25
N PHE A 21 36.19 12.22 48.77
CA PHE A 21 35.08 13.13 48.50
C PHE A 21 35.00 13.49 47.01
N ASN A 22 36.11 13.87 46.38
CA ASN A 22 36.15 14.17 44.95
C ASN A 22 35.78 12.95 44.11
N THR A 23 36.22 11.75 44.50
CA THR A 23 35.84 10.50 43.82
C THR A 23 34.33 10.25 43.88
N PHE A 24 33.69 10.55 45.01
CA PHE A 24 32.23 10.47 45.12
C PHE A 24 31.50 11.52 44.27
N ILE A 25 32.03 12.74 44.20
CA ILE A 25 31.48 13.79 43.33
C ILE A 25 31.61 13.42 41.86
N ASP A 26 32.74 12.85 41.45
CA ASP A 26 32.98 12.41 40.08
C ASP A 26 32.07 11.24 39.71
N ALA A 27 31.91 10.27 40.62
CA ALA A 27 30.97 9.17 40.45
C ALA A 27 29.51 9.63 40.39
N ALA A 28 29.12 10.62 41.20
CA ALA A 28 27.78 11.21 41.18
C ALA A 28 27.53 12.00 39.88
N ARG A 29 28.52 12.74 39.39
CA ARG A 29 28.43 13.46 38.09
C ARG A 29 28.34 12.48 36.92
N ASP A 30 29.12 11.42 36.93
CA ASP A 30 29.07 10.38 35.90
C ASP A 30 27.74 9.61 35.94
N PHE A 31 27.21 9.31 37.13
CA PHE A 31 25.88 8.71 37.27
C PHE A 31 24.77 9.65 36.77
N GLN A 32 24.81 10.95 37.10
CA GLN A 32 23.85 11.93 36.57
C GLN A 32 23.98 12.11 35.06
N GLN A 33 25.20 12.11 34.51
CA GLN A 33 25.44 12.14 33.07
C GLN A 33 24.90 10.88 32.40
N ARG A 34 25.12 9.69 32.97
CA ARG A 34 24.55 8.43 32.48
C ARG A 34 23.03 8.39 32.60
N GLN A 35 22.44 8.93 33.67
CA GLN A 35 20.99 9.01 33.83
C GLN A 35 20.36 9.98 32.82
N ARG A 36 21.01 11.12 32.54
CA ARG A 36 20.61 12.05 31.46
C ARG A 36 20.81 11.43 30.08
N ALA A 37 21.89 10.69 29.87
CA ALA A 37 22.15 9.95 28.63
C ALA A 37 21.23 8.74 28.45
N THR A 38 20.68 8.16 29.52
CA THR A 38 19.67 7.08 29.48
C THR A 38 18.26 7.65 29.27
N SER A 39 18.02 8.93 29.62
CA SER A 39 16.77 9.64 29.34
C SER A 39 16.65 10.06 27.86
N ARG A 40 17.79 10.21 27.17
CA ARG A 40 17.84 9.89 25.74
C ARG A 40 17.98 8.40 25.67
N GLU A 41 16.88 7.65 25.75
CA GLU A 41 16.88 6.36 25.08
C GLU A 41 17.56 6.61 23.74
N ALA A 42 18.58 5.82 23.42
CA ALA A 42 18.94 5.62 22.04
C ALA A 42 17.66 5.04 21.43
N GLN A 43 16.73 5.93 21.09
CA GLN A 43 15.65 5.70 20.18
C GLN A 43 16.43 5.13 19.03
N ARG A 44 16.38 3.80 18.88
CA ARG A 44 16.95 3.14 17.72
C ARG A 44 16.43 4.01 16.60
N GLU A 45 17.34 4.68 15.91
CA GLU A 45 16.98 5.49 14.78
C GLU A 45 16.59 4.45 13.73
N PHE A 46 15.41 3.85 13.92
CA PHE A 46 14.69 3.16 12.89
C PHE A 46 14.60 4.25 11.86
N ARG A 47 15.41 4.13 10.80
CA ARG A 47 15.19 4.90 9.59
C ARG A 47 13.73 4.63 9.28
N GLN A 48 12.85 5.59 9.58
CA GLN A 48 11.44 5.45 9.30
C GLN A 48 11.34 5.49 7.79
N THR A 49 11.57 4.34 7.13
CA THR A 49 11.72 4.21 5.69
C THR A 49 10.46 4.65 4.95
N GLY A 50 9.31 4.61 5.63
CA GLY A 50 8.02 5.06 5.14
C GLY A 50 7.72 6.55 5.34
N ILE A 51 8.53 7.31 6.09
CA ILE A 51 8.36 8.77 6.24
C ILE A 51 9.51 9.47 5.53
N VAL A 52 9.18 10.23 4.48
CA VAL A 52 10.15 10.92 3.64
C VAL A 52 9.85 12.41 3.55
N LEU A 53 10.84 13.17 3.10
CA LEU A 53 10.66 14.60 2.81
C LEU A 53 10.05 14.75 1.42
N VAL A 54 8.94 15.46 1.35
CA VAL A 54 8.22 15.76 0.10
C VAL A 54 8.09 17.27 -0.05
N ARG A 55 8.46 17.78 -1.22
CA ARG A 55 8.21 19.15 -1.61
C ARG A 55 6.83 19.26 -2.24
N ASN A 56 6.00 20.16 -1.74
CA ASN A 56 4.72 20.47 -2.34
C ASN A 56 4.93 21.27 -3.64
N GLU A 57 4.70 20.64 -4.78
CA GLU A 57 4.69 21.23 -6.11
C GLU A 57 3.31 21.06 -6.76
N SER A 58 2.25 21.00 -5.94
CA SER A 58 0.86 20.87 -6.41
C SER A 58 0.24 22.18 -6.92
N GLY A 59 0.94 23.32 -6.74
CA GLY A 59 0.50 24.65 -7.15
C GLY A 59 -0.42 25.37 -6.16
N ALA A 60 -0.64 24.81 -4.96
CA ALA A 60 -1.42 25.43 -3.89
C ALA A 60 -0.95 24.96 -2.51
N ASP A 61 -1.31 25.72 -1.48
CA ASP A 61 -1.12 25.31 -0.09
C ASP A 61 -1.96 24.07 0.23
N ARG A 62 -1.35 23.12 0.97
CA ARG A 62 -1.97 21.85 1.35
C ARG A 62 -2.05 21.69 2.85
N ALA A 63 -3.16 21.12 3.28
CA ALA A 63 -3.43 20.86 4.67
C ALA A 63 -2.74 19.57 5.14
N ARG A 64 -2.74 19.36 6.45
CA ARG A 64 -2.35 18.08 7.03
C ARG A 64 -3.32 16.99 6.55
N PHE A 65 -2.77 15.80 6.25
CA PHE A 65 -3.47 14.64 5.69
C PHE A 65 -3.95 14.79 4.23
N ASP A 66 -3.54 15.86 3.55
CA ASP A 66 -3.66 15.93 2.09
C ASP A 66 -2.73 14.92 1.42
N VAL A 67 -3.08 14.58 0.18
CA VAL A 67 -2.41 13.59 -0.64
C VAL A 67 -1.73 14.27 -1.82
N LEU A 68 -0.47 13.92 -2.05
CA LEU A 68 0.31 14.37 -3.21
C LEU A 68 0.74 13.18 -4.05
N GLY A 69 0.66 13.33 -5.38
CA GLY A 69 1.22 12.36 -6.32
C GLY A 69 2.74 12.47 -6.36
N ILE A 70 3.44 11.34 -6.35
CA ILE A 70 4.91 11.33 -6.37
C ILE A 70 5.41 11.39 -7.82
N ALA A 71 5.95 12.54 -8.22
CA ALA A 71 6.50 12.75 -9.56
C ALA A 71 7.96 12.25 -9.70
N GLY A 72 8.64 11.99 -8.58
CA GLY A 72 10.01 11.50 -8.52
C GLY A 72 10.90 12.28 -7.55
N PRO A 73 12.22 12.02 -7.51
CA PRO A 73 13.12 12.74 -6.62
C PRO A 73 13.32 14.20 -7.04
N ILE A 74 13.62 15.06 -6.07
CA ILE A 74 14.02 16.47 -6.30
C ILE A 74 15.41 16.50 -6.95
N ILE A 75 16.35 15.75 -6.38
CA ILE A 75 17.72 15.65 -6.86
C ILE A 75 17.87 14.29 -7.53
N LYS A 76 18.27 14.28 -8.81
CA LYS A 76 18.48 13.02 -9.52
C LYS A 76 19.88 12.48 -9.21
N PRO A 77 20.09 11.16 -9.30
CA PRO A 77 21.41 10.56 -9.09
C PRO A 77 22.51 11.11 -10.01
N VAL A 78 22.16 11.57 -11.22
CA VAL A 78 23.08 12.19 -12.18
C VAL A 78 23.59 13.56 -11.71
N ASP A 79 22.79 14.27 -10.92
CA ASP A 79 23.12 15.62 -10.45
C ASP A 79 23.96 15.58 -9.17
N ASN A 80 23.63 14.66 -8.24
CA ASN A 80 24.39 14.48 -7.00
C ASN A 80 24.15 13.10 -6.35
N ALA A 81 24.97 12.10 -6.71
CA ALA A 81 24.86 10.74 -6.17
C ALA A 81 25.08 10.66 -4.65
N GLY A 82 25.94 11.52 -4.09
CA GLY A 82 26.26 11.52 -2.66
C GLY A 82 25.08 11.97 -1.80
N GLU A 83 24.37 13.00 -2.25
CA GLU A 83 23.17 13.51 -1.55
C GLU A 83 21.98 12.57 -1.75
N PHE A 84 21.78 12.01 -2.94
CA PHE A 84 20.73 11.03 -3.20
C PHE A 84 20.84 9.79 -2.31
N THR A 85 22.07 9.32 -2.04
CA THR A 85 22.32 8.14 -1.20
C THR A 85 22.12 8.42 0.29
N ASN A 86 22.34 9.67 0.73
CA ASN A 86 22.28 10.04 2.15
C ASN A 86 20.92 10.63 2.56
N ARG A 87 20.29 11.45 1.71
CA ARG A 87 19.00 12.11 1.94
C ARG A 87 18.31 12.40 0.61
N PHE A 88 17.40 11.52 0.20
CA PHE A 88 16.54 11.83 -0.95
C PHE A 88 15.26 12.55 -0.48
N SER A 89 14.82 13.51 -1.27
CA SER A 89 13.53 14.19 -1.12
C SER A 89 12.72 13.99 -2.40
N LEU A 90 11.40 13.87 -2.28
CA LEU A 90 10.50 13.64 -3.41
C LEU A 90 9.75 14.92 -3.79
N ARG A 91 9.33 14.99 -5.05
CA ARG A 91 8.43 16.03 -5.57
C ARG A 91 7.00 15.53 -5.51
N GLY A 92 6.17 16.24 -4.76
CA GLY A 92 4.74 15.99 -4.62
C GLY A 92 3.96 16.89 -5.57
N ALA A 93 3.43 16.34 -6.65
CA ALA A 93 2.61 17.04 -7.63
C ALA A 93 1.12 16.80 -7.37
N LEU A 94 0.27 17.52 -8.11
CA LEU A 94 -1.16 17.23 -8.13
C LEU A 94 -1.39 15.80 -8.67
N PRO A 95 -2.21 14.97 -8.00
CA PRO A 95 -2.47 13.61 -8.46
C PRO A 95 -3.01 13.55 -9.90
N SER A 96 -2.49 12.61 -10.68
CA SER A 96 -2.82 12.39 -12.09
C SER A 96 -2.77 10.88 -12.38
N VAL A 97 -3.18 10.46 -13.59
CA VAL A 97 -3.17 9.04 -13.99
C VAL A 97 -1.83 8.33 -13.78
N THR A 98 -0.71 9.05 -13.89
CA THR A 98 0.65 8.48 -13.73
C THR A 98 1.04 8.26 -12.27
N HIS A 99 0.25 8.78 -11.34
CA HIS A 99 0.48 8.71 -9.90
C HIS A 99 -0.36 7.62 -9.22
N ALA A 100 -1.11 6.81 -9.98
CA ALA A 100 -1.88 5.69 -9.44
C ALA A 100 -0.94 4.75 -8.65
N GLY A 101 -1.27 4.50 -7.39
CA GLY A 101 -0.43 3.78 -6.45
C GLY A 101 0.93 4.41 -6.09
N ARG A 102 1.16 5.67 -6.47
CA ARG A 102 2.39 6.44 -6.19
C ARG A 102 2.02 7.78 -5.57
N PHE A 103 1.66 7.75 -4.29
CA PHE A 103 1.28 8.95 -3.57
C PHE A 103 1.88 9.00 -2.16
N ALA A 104 1.87 10.19 -1.59
CA ALA A 104 2.32 10.47 -0.24
C ALA A 104 1.24 11.23 0.53
N VAL A 105 1.06 10.92 1.82
CA VAL A 105 0.12 11.61 2.72
C VAL A 105 0.88 12.57 3.62
N LEU A 106 0.50 13.84 3.62
CA LEU A 106 1.18 14.89 4.38
C LEU A 106 0.94 14.76 5.89
N LEU A 107 2.00 14.82 6.70
CA LEU A 107 1.89 14.80 8.16
C LEU A 107 1.78 16.21 8.77
N GLU A 108 2.14 17.22 8.00
CA GLU A 108 2.22 18.63 8.38
C GLU A 108 1.63 19.49 7.26
N PRO A 109 1.03 20.66 7.54
CA PRO A 109 0.61 21.59 6.50
C PRO A 109 1.79 22.02 5.63
N ALA A 110 1.61 22.01 4.32
CA ALA A 110 2.66 22.34 3.36
C ALA A 110 2.24 23.52 2.49
N LYS A 111 2.91 24.66 2.64
CA LYS A 111 2.77 25.77 1.69
C LYS A 111 3.27 25.36 0.31
N ASP A 112 2.87 26.06 -0.74
CA ASP A 112 3.45 25.85 -2.06
C ASP A 112 4.99 25.98 -2.01
N GLN A 113 5.67 25.07 -2.70
CA GLN A 113 7.13 24.90 -2.74
C GLN A 113 7.81 24.52 -1.42
N ALA A 114 7.07 24.34 -0.32
CA ALA A 114 7.64 23.95 0.98
C ALA A 114 7.95 22.44 1.04
N ILE A 115 8.99 22.09 1.79
CA ILE A 115 9.37 20.69 2.06
C ILE A 115 8.84 20.31 3.44
N VAL A 116 8.04 19.25 3.48
CA VAL A 116 7.45 18.71 4.71
C VAL A 116 7.62 17.20 4.79
N ARG A 117 7.28 16.63 5.95
CA ARG A 117 7.26 15.18 6.14
C ARG A 117 5.96 14.59 5.60
N ALA A 118 6.08 13.51 4.84
CA ALA A 118 4.94 12.75 4.33
C ALA A 118 5.16 11.24 4.46
N VAL A 119 4.06 10.50 4.61
CA VAL A 119 4.03 9.04 4.65
C VAL A 119 3.88 8.52 3.23
N VAL A 120 4.82 7.68 2.79
CA VAL A 120 4.78 6.96 1.51
C VAL A 120 4.54 5.46 1.69
N ASP A 121 4.82 4.94 2.88
CA ASP A 121 4.61 3.54 3.24
C ASP A 121 4.34 3.42 4.74
N GLY A 122 3.35 2.61 5.12
CA GLY A 122 2.94 2.41 6.51
C GLY A 122 1.50 2.87 6.79
N VAL A 123 1.15 3.00 8.07
CA VAL A 123 -0.22 3.31 8.51
C VAL A 123 -0.34 4.81 8.83
N THR A 124 -1.33 5.47 8.24
CA THR A 124 -1.61 6.89 8.46
C THR A 124 -3.11 7.19 8.40
N VAL A 125 -3.49 8.32 8.97
CA VAL A 125 -4.84 8.88 8.81
C VAL A 125 -4.92 9.61 7.47
N VAL A 126 -6.00 9.40 6.73
CA VAL A 126 -6.28 10.06 5.45
C VAL A 126 -7.79 10.20 5.23
N ARG A 127 -8.19 11.25 4.51
CA ARG A 127 -9.58 11.45 4.08
C ARG A 127 -9.85 10.64 2.83
N VAL A 128 -10.96 9.92 2.80
CA VAL A 128 -11.35 9.09 1.65
C VAL A 128 -12.79 9.43 1.28
N ARG A 129 -13.03 9.67 -0.01
CA ARG A 129 -14.38 9.69 -0.57
C ARG A 129 -14.87 8.25 -0.73
N MET A 130 -15.90 7.89 0.03
CA MET A 130 -16.53 6.57 -0.03
C MET A 130 -17.55 6.56 -1.18
N ASN A 131 -17.28 5.76 -2.21
CA ASN A 131 -18.17 5.50 -3.34
C ASN A 131 -19.07 4.30 -3.04
N ASP A 132 -18.54 3.33 -2.28
CA ASP A 132 -19.25 2.18 -1.72
C ASP A 132 -18.65 1.89 -0.34
N GLU A 133 -19.49 1.63 0.65
CA GLU A 133 -19.09 1.26 2.01
C GLU A 133 -18.46 -0.14 2.09
N ALA A 134 -18.67 -0.99 1.08
CA ALA A 134 -18.04 -2.30 0.97
C ALA A 134 -16.59 -2.25 0.48
N HIS A 135 -16.13 -1.11 -0.04
CA HIS A 135 -14.77 -0.98 -0.55
C HIS A 135 -13.73 -1.09 0.58
N GLY A 136 -12.79 -2.04 0.43
CA GLY A 136 -11.66 -2.23 1.36
C GLY A 136 -10.39 -1.46 0.99
N SER A 137 -10.38 -0.76 -0.13
CA SER A 137 -9.21 -0.07 -0.67
C SER A 137 -9.54 1.33 -1.17
N ALA A 138 -8.51 2.17 -1.28
CA ALA A 138 -8.58 3.51 -1.84
C ALA A 138 -7.33 3.85 -2.65
N ASP A 139 -7.49 4.74 -3.61
CA ASP A 139 -6.37 5.28 -4.41
C ASP A 139 -6.61 6.77 -4.70
N ILE A 140 -5.67 7.39 -5.40
CA ILE A 140 -5.78 8.78 -5.80
C ILE A 140 -6.94 9.03 -6.78
N GLU A 141 -7.51 10.22 -6.70
CA GLU A 141 -8.43 10.74 -7.70
C GLU A 141 -7.73 11.85 -8.50
N ILE A 142 -7.92 11.85 -9.82
CA ILE A 142 -7.25 12.79 -10.73
C ILE A 142 -7.67 14.22 -10.38
N GLY A 143 -6.68 15.10 -10.18
CA GLY A 143 -6.91 16.50 -9.86
C GLY A 143 -7.32 16.77 -8.42
N GLN A 144 -7.44 15.75 -7.57
CA GLN A 144 -7.83 15.87 -6.17
C GLN A 144 -6.66 15.54 -5.26
N ALA A 145 -6.25 16.51 -4.44
CA ALA A 145 -5.19 16.35 -3.45
C ALA A 145 -5.71 16.41 -2.00
N GLY A 146 -7.00 16.69 -1.78
CA GLY A 146 -7.59 16.77 -0.44
C GLY A 146 -7.99 15.41 0.15
N GLN A 147 -8.17 14.42 -0.71
CA GLN A 147 -8.73 13.12 -0.35
C GLN A 147 -8.34 12.03 -1.36
N LEU A 148 -8.40 10.78 -0.92
CA LEU A 148 -8.41 9.59 -1.78
C LEU A 148 -9.84 9.27 -2.21
N THR A 149 -9.99 8.36 -3.17
CA THR A 149 -11.27 7.79 -3.58
C THR A 149 -11.26 6.29 -3.31
N SER A 150 -12.34 5.76 -2.73
CA SER A 150 -12.49 4.32 -2.48
C SER A 150 -12.74 3.55 -3.78
N GLY A 151 -12.28 2.30 -3.83
CA GLY A 151 -12.55 1.39 -4.94
C GLY A 151 -12.23 -0.07 -4.60
N ASP A 152 -12.63 -0.98 -5.48
CA ASP A 152 -12.36 -2.42 -5.36
C ASP A 152 -10.85 -2.75 -5.34
N ALA A 153 -10.03 -1.86 -5.90
CA ALA A 153 -8.58 -1.94 -5.87
C ALA A 153 -7.97 -0.56 -5.61
N GLY A 154 -6.85 -0.54 -4.88
CA GLY A 154 -6.09 0.68 -4.61
C GLY A 154 -4.83 0.41 -3.80
N ALA A 155 -3.88 1.33 -3.83
CA ALA A 155 -2.62 1.19 -3.07
C ALA A 155 -2.73 1.54 -1.58
N ALA A 156 -3.83 2.16 -1.14
CA ALA A 156 -4.16 2.31 0.28
C ALA A 156 -5.20 1.26 0.69
N ARG A 157 -4.86 0.40 1.65
CA ARG A 157 -5.82 -0.52 2.26
C ARG A 157 -6.48 0.15 3.46
N LEU A 158 -7.80 0.18 3.49
CA LEU A 158 -8.56 0.74 4.60
C LEU A 158 -8.55 -0.26 5.77
N LEU A 159 -8.00 0.14 6.91
CA LEU A 159 -7.99 -0.65 8.14
C LEU A 159 -9.18 -0.32 9.03
N TRP A 160 -9.61 0.94 8.97
CA TRP A 160 -10.78 1.45 9.65
C TRP A 160 -11.33 2.64 8.88
N VAL A 161 -12.66 2.73 8.83
CA VAL A 161 -13.41 3.80 8.19
C VAL A 161 -14.37 4.38 9.23
N GLU A 162 -14.46 5.70 9.28
CA GLU A 162 -15.44 6.40 10.11
C GLU A 162 -16.87 5.97 9.76
N PRO A 163 -17.68 5.54 10.73
CA PRO A 163 -19.08 5.19 10.53
C PRO A 163 -19.85 6.37 9.92
N VAL A 164 -20.78 6.09 9.00
CA VAL A 164 -21.56 7.11 8.28
C VAL A 164 -22.26 8.09 9.23
N GLU A 165 -22.69 7.61 10.39
CA GLU A 165 -23.36 8.39 11.44
C GLU A 165 -22.49 9.46 12.10
N ASP A 166 -21.18 9.29 12.11
CA ASP A 166 -20.22 10.21 12.74
C ASP A 166 -19.59 11.21 11.75
N ARG A 167 -19.82 11.01 10.44
CA ARG A 167 -19.20 11.83 9.40
C ARG A 167 -19.80 13.22 9.35
N GLN A 168 -18.93 14.22 9.18
CA GLN A 168 -19.36 15.60 8.88
C GLN A 168 -19.97 15.71 7.48
N ASP A 169 -19.39 15.02 6.51
CA ASP A 169 -19.90 14.88 5.15
C ASP A 169 -20.14 13.39 4.86
N PRO A 170 -21.34 12.98 4.41
CA PRO A 170 -21.68 11.56 4.26
C PRO A 170 -20.75 10.82 3.28
N GLU A 171 -20.24 11.53 2.27
CA GLU A 171 -19.34 10.97 1.26
C GLU A 171 -17.87 10.94 1.68
N ILE A 172 -17.45 11.73 2.68
CA ILE A 172 -16.04 11.86 3.06
C ILE A 172 -15.85 11.31 4.47
N ALA A 173 -15.12 10.19 4.55
CA ALA A 173 -14.79 9.54 5.81
C ALA A 173 -13.36 9.85 6.23
N TRP A 174 -13.14 10.03 7.53
CA TRP A 174 -11.80 9.82 8.10
C TRP A 174 -11.49 8.33 8.11
N THR A 175 -10.31 7.97 7.62
CA THR A 175 -9.89 6.57 7.56
C THR A 175 -8.49 6.40 8.13
N VAL A 176 -8.26 5.23 8.72
CA VAL A 176 -6.92 4.74 9.02
C VAL A 176 -6.55 3.81 7.89
N ALA A 177 -5.62 4.24 7.03
CA ALA A 177 -5.21 3.52 5.85
C ALA A 177 -3.75 3.05 5.96
N ARG A 178 -3.49 1.83 5.50
CA ARG A 178 -2.13 1.35 5.23
C ARG A 178 -1.76 1.71 3.79
N VAL A 179 -0.85 2.67 3.65
CA VAL A 179 -0.28 3.20 2.40
C VAL A 179 0.99 2.42 2.04
N GLY A 180 1.34 2.37 0.76
CA GLY A 180 2.56 1.69 0.27
C GLY A 180 2.36 0.20 -0.02
N GLY A 181 1.14 -0.31 0.16
CA GLY A 181 0.76 -1.61 -0.38
C GLY A 181 0.74 -1.55 -1.91
N GLY A 182 1.47 -2.43 -2.57
CA GLY A 182 1.22 -2.67 -3.99
C GLY A 182 -0.22 -3.17 -4.11
N GLY A 183 -1.07 -2.40 -4.79
CA GLY A 183 -2.33 -2.92 -5.32
C GLY A 183 -1.96 -4.09 -6.21
N GLY A 184 -1.98 -5.30 -5.66
CA GLY A 184 -1.81 -6.49 -6.46
C GLY A 184 -2.88 -6.40 -7.52
N GLY A 185 -2.46 -6.39 -8.79
CA GLY A 185 -3.40 -6.67 -9.88
C GLY A 185 -4.01 -8.02 -9.53
N SER A 186 -5.19 -8.01 -8.92
CA SER A 186 -5.92 -9.23 -8.67
C SER A 186 -6.34 -9.69 -10.04
N VAL A 187 -5.63 -10.67 -10.57
CA VAL A 187 -6.18 -11.47 -11.65
C VAL A 187 -7.25 -12.32 -10.98
N SER A 188 -8.46 -11.76 -10.88
CA SER A 188 -9.61 -12.44 -10.30
C SER A 188 -10.04 -13.52 -11.28
N ALA A 189 -9.75 -14.79 -10.99
CA ALA A 189 -10.27 -15.89 -11.79
C ALA A 189 -11.66 -16.28 -11.27
N SER A 190 -12.63 -16.46 -12.17
CA SER A 190 -13.95 -17.03 -11.83
C SER A 190 -14.20 -18.30 -12.61
N PHE A 191 -15.07 -19.16 -12.08
CA PHE A 191 -15.67 -20.24 -12.87
C PHE A 191 -16.88 -19.69 -13.60
N ALA A 192 -16.97 -19.93 -14.90
CA ALA A 192 -18.09 -19.52 -15.72
C ALA A 192 -18.54 -20.64 -16.66
N MET A 193 -19.84 -20.67 -16.94
CA MET A 193 -20.45 -21.60 -17.89
C MET A 193 -20.62 -20.92 -19.25
N ILE A 194 -20.20 -21.56 -20.33
CA ILE A 194 -20.39 -21.06 -21.70
C ILE A 194 -21.88 -21.06 -22.02
N THR A 195 -22.43 -19.90 -22.36
CA THR A 195 -23.85 -19.71 -22.70
C THR A 195 -24.08 -19.59 -24.20
N SER A 196 -23.09 -19.14 -24.96
CA SER A 196 -23.16 -19.10 -26.42
C SER A 196 -21.78 -19.11 -27.08
N LYS A 197 -21.78 -19.44 -28.36
CA LYS A 197 -20.62 -19.41 -29.25
C LYS A 197 -21.01 -18.71 -30.56
N ALA A 198 -20.15 -17.81 -31.03
CA ALA A 198 -20.27 -17.10 -32.29
C ALA A 198 -19.00 -17.23 -33.14
N GLY A 199 -19.16 -17.13 -34.47
CA GLY A 199 -18.09 -17.26 -35.45
C GLY A 199 -18.07 -18.63 -36.15
N SER A 200 -17.63 -18.64 -37.41
CA SER A 200 -17.55 -19.84 -38.25
C SER A 200 -16.13 -20.40 -38.37
N LEU A 201 -15.11 -19.64 -37.96
CA LEU A 201 -13.71 -20.03 -37.95
C LEU A 201 -13.05 -19.53 -36.65
N PRO A 202 -12.06 -20.24 -36.10
CA PRO A 202 -11.32 -19.79 -34.92
C PRO A 202 -10.50 -18.52 -35.22
N PRO A 203 -10.28 -17.65 -34.20
CA PRO A 203 -10.77 -17.78 -32.83
C PRO A 203 -12.27 -17.47 -32.71
N TYR A 204 -13.01 -18.35 -32.02
CA TYR A 204 -14.43 -18.14 -31.78
C TYR A 204 -14.63 -17.12 -30.66
N ARG A 205 -15.82 -16.49 -30.64
CA ARG A 205 -16.25 -15.63 -29.55
C ARG A 205 -17.27 -16.35 -28.71
N TYR A 206 -17.02 -16.42 -27.41
CA TYR A 206 -17.93 -17.08 -26.48
C TYR A 206 -18.59 -16.05 -25.57
N ALA A 207 -19.83 -16.33 -25.16
CA ALA A 207 -20.44 -15.71 -24.01
C ALA A 207 -20.44 -16.70 -22.84
N ALA A 208 -20.25 -16.19 -21.63
CA ALA A 208 -20.23 -16.99 -20.42
C ALA A 208 -20.84 -16.23 -19.24
N VAL A 209 -21.33 -16.98 -18.26
CA VAL A 209 -21.89 -16.43 -17.01
C VAL A 209 -21.26 -17.16 -15.84
N ASP A 210 -20.96 -16.45 -14.76
CA ASP A 210 -20.42 -17.05 -13.54
C ASP A 210 -21.28 -18.24 -13.08
N THR A 211 -20.60 -19.29 -12.61
CA THR A 211 -21.23 -20.53 -12.16
C THR A 211 -20.66 -20.93 -10.80
N THR A 212 -21.50 -21.59 -10.01
CA THR A 212 -21.11 -22.15 -8.71
C THR A 212 -21.35 -23.65 -8.71
N MET A 213 -20.56 -24.36 -7.92
CA MET A 213 -20.70 -25.81 -7.73
C MET A 213 -21.40 -26.07 -6.40
N ASP A 214 -22.43 -26.90 -6.42
CA ASP A 214 -23.09 -27.36 -5.20
C ASP A 214 -22.29 -28.47 -4.49
N GLU A 215 -22.76 -28.89 -3.31
CA GLU A 215 -22.14 -29.95 -2.51
C GLU A 215 -22.09 -31.32 -3.22
N ASN A 216 -22.94 -31.51 -4.25
CA ASN A 216 -23.00 -32.74 -5.03
C ASN A 216 -22.13 -32.66 -6.31
N GLY A 217 -21.40 -31.57 -6.50
CA GLY A 217 -20.55 -31.36 -7.68
C GLY A 217 -21.31 -30.89 -8.92
N ALA A 218 -22.58 -30.49 -8.80
CA ALA A 218 -23.36 -29.95 -9.90
C ALA A 218 -23.10 -28.46 -10.07
N TRP A 219 -22.83 -28.06 -11.31
CA TRP A 219 -22.57 -26.67 -11.67
C TRP A 219 -23.85 -25.96 -12.10
N THR A 220 -24.10 -24.77 -11.54
CA THR A 220 -25.27 -23.95 -11.84
C THR A 220 -24.90 -22.48 -12.00
N GLN A 221 -25.56 -21.79 -12.95
CA GLN A 221 -25.35 -20.36 -13.17
C GLN A 221 -25.73 -19.56 -11.93
N VAL A 222 -24.90 -18.57 -11.59
CA VAL A 222 -25.15 -17.67 -10.47
C VAL A 222 -26.08 -16.55 -10.92
N GLY A 223 -27.28 -16.48 -10.33
CA GLY A 223 -28.22 -15.37 -10.57
C GLY A 223 -27.62 -14.03 -10.12
N GLY A 224 -27.44 -13.10 -11.07
CA GLY A 224 -26.78 -11.81 -10.82
C GLY A 224 -25.24 -11.86 -10.82
N GLY A 225 -24.64 -12.99 -11.21
CA GLY A 225 -23.19 -13.13 -11.37
C GLY A 225 -22.63 -12.40 -12.60
N GLY A 226 -21.31 -12.35 -12.71
CA GLY A 226 -20.60 -11.73 -13.84
C GLY A 226 -21.02 -12.34 -15.17
N THR A 227 -21.27 -11.47 -16.16
CA THR A 227 -21.61 -11.86 -17.54
C THR A 227 -20.51 -11.40 -18.47
N TYR A 228 -19.90 -12.35 -19.18
CA TYR A 228 -18.82 -12.12 -20.13
C TYR A 228 -19.36 -12.32 -21.54
N ASN A 229 -19.39 -11.25 -22.34
CA ASN A 229 -19.95 -11.31 -23.70
C ASN A 229 -18.87 -11.48 -24.79
N ASN A 230 -17.60 -11.41 -24.42
CA ASN A 230 -16.49 -11.50 -25.34
C ASN A 230 -15.34 -12.32 -24.72
N VAL A 231 -15.55 -13.63 -24.67
CA VAL A 231 -14.60 -14.60 -24.13
C VAL A 231 -13.81 -15.25 -25.26
N PHE A 232 -12.48 -15.31 -25.10
CA PHE A 232 -11.57 -15.94 -26.05
C PHE A 232 -10.89 -17.17 -25.46
N ASN A 233 -10.87 -18.26 -26.22
CA ASN A 233 -9.99 -19.39 -25.93
C ASN A 233 -8.60 -19.11 -26.52
N LEU A 234 -7.56 -19.05 -25.69
CA LEU A 234 -6.20 -18.80 -26.16
C LEU A 234 -5.65 -19.91 -27.06
N GLU A 235 -6.13 -21.15 -26.91
CA GLU A 235 -5.70 -22.28 -27.74
C GLU A 235 -6.15 -22.12 -29.21
N GLU A 236 -7.21 -21.36 -29.45
CA GLU A 236 -7.74 -21.09 -30.79
C GLU A 236 -6.99 -19.95 -31.50
N GLN A 237 -6.05 -19.29 -30.83
CA GLN A 237 -5.27 -18.21 -31.41
C GLN A 237 -4.07 -18.75 -32.22
N GLY A 238 -3.84 -18.15 -33.39
CA GLY A 238 -2.72 -18.50 -34.27
C GLY A 238 -2.98 -19.71 -35.19
N ALA A 239 -1.99 -20.07 -36.00
CA ALA A 239 -2.14 -21.07 -37.07
C ALA A 239 -2.47 -22.49 -36.57
N GLY A 240 -2.12 -22.81 -35.32
CA GLY A 240 -2.46 -24.09 -34.68
C GLY A 240 -3.90 -24.18 -34.15
N GLY A 241 -4.59 -23.05 -33.98
CA GLY A 241 -5.93 -22.98 -33.41
C GLY A 241 -7.03 -23.57 -34.29
N GLN A 242 -6.76 -23.81 -35.58
CA GLN A 242 -7.68 -24.45 -36.52
C GLN A 242 -8.00 -25.91 -36.18
N TRP A 243 -7.18 -26.55 -35.34
CA TRP A 243 -7.30 -27.96 -34.95
C TRP A 243 -7.82 -28.14 -33.51
N VAL A 244 -8.14 -27.05 -32.84
CA VAL A 244 -8.68 -27.07 -31.47
C VAL A 244 -10.19 -27.20 -31.54
N ASN A 245 -10.73 -28.18 -30.81
CA ASN A 245 -12.17 -28.32 -30.68
C ASN A 245 -12.72 -27.10 -29.94
N PRO A 246 -13.78 -26.46 -30.46
CA PRO A 246 -14.38 -25.31 -29.81
C PRO A 246 -15.01 -25.70 -28.48
N LEU A 247 -15.07 -24.76 -27.55
CA LEU A 247 -15.87 -24.90 -26.33
C LEU A 247 -17.35 -25.03 -26.69
N LEU A 248 -18.07 -25.85 -25.93
CA LEU A 248 -19.49 -26.09 -26.13
C LEU A 248 -20.33 -25.30 -25.12
N VAL A 249 -21.57 -25.00 -25.50
CA VAL A 249 -22.55 -24.42 -24.58
C VAL A 249 -22.80 -25.41 -23.44
N GLY A 250 -22.65 -24.95 -22.20
CA GLY A 250 -22.72 -25.77 -20.98
C GLY A 250 -21.36 -26.15 -20.39
N ASP A 251 -20.25 -25.97 -21.13
CA ASP A 251 -18.92 -26.22 -20.58
C ASP A 251 -18.60 -25.22 -19.46
N VAL A 252 -18.00 -25.71 -18.38
CA VAL A 252 -17.52 -24.89 -17.27
C VAL A 252 -16.02 -24.64 -17.45
N VAL A 253 -15.64 -23.37 -17.47
CA VAL A 253 -14.29 -22.91 -17.71
C VAL A 253 -13.84 -21.93 -16.64
N ILE A 254 -12.52 -21.84 -16.44
CA ILE A 254 -11.94 -20.76 -15.64
C ILE A 254 -11.72 -19.56 -16.56
N ILE A 255 -12.30 -18.42 -16.18
CA ILE A 255 -12.20 -17.17 -16.90
C ILE A 255 -11.32 -16.20 -16.13
N PHE A 256 -10.46 -15.53 -16.87
CA PHE A 256 -9.71 -14.38 -16.41
C PHE A 256 -10.26 -13.11 -17.09
N PRO A 257 -10.89 -12.19 -16.35
CA PRO A 257 -11.39 -10.94 -16.89
C PRO A 257 -10.21 -10.05 -17.31
N ALA A 258 -10.33 -9.45 -18.48
CA ALA A 258 -9.39 -8.44 -18.93
C ALA A 258 -9.55 -7.15 -18.10
N PRO A 259 -8.47 -6.38 -17.92
CA PRO A 259 -8.55 -5.06 -17.31
C PRO A 259 -9.53 -4.20 -18.10
N GLY A 260 -10.67 -3.81 -17.51
CA GLY A 260 -11.72 -3.04 -18.19
C GLY A 260 -13.06 -3.78 -18.42
N GLY A 261 -13.20 -5.04 -17.95
CA GLY A 261 -14.49 -5.62 -17.53
C GLY A 261 -15.43 -6.19 -18.60
N ALA A 262 -15.14 -6.09 -19.89
CA ALA A 262 -16.01 -6.63 -20.95
C ALA A 262 -15.45 -7.89 -21.64
N ASP A 263 -14.12 -8.00 -21.70
CA ASP A 263 -13.41 -9.06 -22.39
C ASP A 263 -12.83 -10.03 -21.39
N ALA A 264 -12.78 -11.31 -21.73
CA ALA A 264 -12.21 -12.31 -20.84
C ALA A 264 -11.51 -13.42 -21.62
N PHE A 265 -10.60 -14.13 -20.96
CA PHE A 265 -9.83 -15.19 -21.59
C PHE A 265 -9.88 -16.49 -20.79
N VAL A 266 -9.86 -17.61 -21.52
CA VAL A 266 -9.86 -18.97 -20.98
C VAL A 266 -8.56 -19.65 -21.36
N CYS A 267 -7.96 -20.33 -20.39
CA CYS A 267 -6.86 -21.27 -20.60
C CYS A 267 -7.37 -22.69 -20.41
N THR A 268 -7.50 -23.46 -21.49
CA THR A 268 -7.80 -24.89 -21.43
C THR A 268 -6.53 -25.73 -21.23
N ARG A 269 -6.75 -27.04 -20.99
CA ARG A 269 -5.80 -28.01 -20.43
C ARG A 269 -4.45 -28.12 -21.16
N SER A 270 -4.28 -27.66 -22.40
CA SER A 270 -3.00 -27.81 -23.11
C SER A 270 -1.89 -26.86 -22.63
N HIS A 271 -2.22 -25.82 -21.84
CA HIS A 271 -1.22 -24.92 -21.24
C HIS A 271 -0.53 -25.49 -19.98
N TYR A 272 -1.04 -26.59 -19.40
CA TYR A 272 -0.36 -27.33 -18.33
C TYR A 272 0.60 -28.37 -18.93
N ARG A 273 1.64 -27.93 -19.65
CA ARG A 273 2.82 -28.79 -19.92
C ARG A 273 3.76 -28.79 -18.72
N GLY A 274 3.24 -29.23 -17.58
CA GLY A 274 4.04 -29.84 -16.53
C GLY A 274 3.96 -31.34 -16.71
N THR A 275 5.02 -31.95 -17.22
CA THR A 275 5.20 -33.40 -17.21
C THR A 275 5.02 -33.93 -15.79
N TYR A 276 4.08 -34.86 -15.60
CA TYR A 276 4.18 -35.91 -14.60
C TYR A 276 4.43 -37.22 -15.33
#